data_AF-A0A954L8T9-F1
#
_entry.id   AF-A0A954L8T9-F1
#
_cell.length_a   1.000
_cell.length_b   1.000
_cell.length_c   1.000
_cell.angle_alpha   90.00
_cell.angle_beta   90.00
_cell.angle_gamma   90.00
#
_symmetry.space_group_name_H-M   'P 1'
#
loop_
_entity.id
_entity.type
_entity.pdbx_description
1 polymer ?
#
loop_
_entity_poly.entity_id
_entity_poly.type
_entity_poly.pdbx_seq_one_letter_code
_entity_poly.pdbx_strand_id
1 'polypeptide(L)' 'MSASATDLIHGYLDETLTAEQQAELANWLRESLDHARQFAETVLLHDRLRVEMLADDIMLGSISEGLAEDHAKAPRREEG' A
#
# COMPACT_ATOMS: atom_id res chain seq x y z
N MET A 1 15.32 22.63 10.70
CA MET A 1 15.57 22.27 9.29
C MET A 1 14.20 22.09 8.66
N SER A 2 13.86 22.82 7.59
CA SER A 2 12.62 22.51 6.84
C SER A 2 12.77 21.14 6.19
N ALA A 3 11.70 20.35 6.21
CA ALA A 3 11.64 19.13 5.43
C ALA A 3 11.65 19.48 3.95
N SER A 4 12.26 18.63 3.10
CA SER A 4 12.16 18.85 1.66
C SER A 4 10.73 18.57 1.18
N ALA A 5 10.34 19.14 0.03
CA ALA A 5 9.03 18.84 -0.56
C ALA A 5 8.81 17.33 -0.73
N THR A 6 9.85 16.60 -1.14
CA THR A 6 9.83 15.14 -1.27
C THR A 6 9.52 14.44 0.06
N ASP A 7 10.15 14.87 1.17
CA ASP A 7 9.90 14.29 2.49
C ASP A 7 8.46 14.54 2.95
N LEU A 8 7.90 15.72 2.64
CA LEU A 8 6.50 16.04 2.95
C LEU A 8 5.54 15.17 2.13
N ILE A 9 5.83 14.92 0.85
CA ILE A 9 5.02 14.04 0.01
C ILE A 9 5.06 12.60 0.54
N HIS A 10 6.25 12.08 0.86
CA HIS A 10 6.38 10.72 1.39
C HIS A 10 5.67 10.58 2.74
N GLY A 11 5.88 11.52 3.66
CA GLY A 11 5.21 11.48 4.94
C GLY A 11 3.67 11.60 4.81
N TYR A 12 3.16 12.28 3.78
CA TYR A 12 1.73 12.31 3.49
C TYR A 12 1.21 10.93 3.06
N LEU A 13 1.94 10.25 2.16
CA LEU A 13 1.60 8.91 1.68
C LEU A 13 1.66 7.85 2.79
N ASP A 14 2.59 8.00 3.71
CA ASP A 14 2.77 7.12 4.86
C ASP A 14 1.87 7.46 6.05
N GLU A 15 1.06 8.53 5.95
CA GLU A 15 0.21 9.04 7.03
C GLU A 15 1.00 9.43 8.31
N THR A 16 2.25 9.86 8.16
CA THR A 16 3.17 10.18 9.27
C THR A 16 3.39 11.68 9.51
N LEU A 17 2.85 12.55 8.66
CA LEU A 17 3.01 13.99 8.84
C LEU A 17 2.35 14.49 10.12
N THR A 18 3.11 15.28 10.87
CA THR A 18 2.58 16.15 11.92
C THR A 18 1.69 17.26 11.33
N ALA A 19 0.85 17.88 12.16
CA ALA A 19 0.00 18.99 11.73
C ALA A 19 0.79 20.17 11.13
N GLU A 20 2.00 20.44 11.66
CA GLU A 20 2.89 21.48 11.16
C GLU A 20 3.41 21.15 9.76
N GLN A 21 3.81 19.91 9.52
CA GLN A 21 4.26 19.44 8.21
C GLN A 21 3.12 19.37 7.20
N GLN A 22 1.89 19.04 7.63
CA GLN A 22 0.72 19.12 6.76
C GLN A 22 0.44 20.55 6.31
N ALA A 23 0.60 21.53 7.20
CA ALA A 23 0.47 22.94 6.83
C ALA A 23 1.58 23.40 5.88
N GLU A 24 2.82 22.94 6.08
CA GLU A 24 3.95 23.21 5.19
C GLU A 24 3.71 22.63 3.78
N LEU A 25 3.23 21.38 3.71
CA LEU A 25 2.84 20.75 2.44
C LEU A 25 1.70 21.51 1.76
N ALA A 26 0.66 21.90 2.50
CA ALA A 26 -0.45 22.66 1.96
C ALA A 26 -0.03 24.03 1.42
N ASN A 27 0.94 24.69 2.06
CA ASN A 27 1.51 25.94 1.56
C ASN A 27 2.32 25.70 0.29
N TRP A 28 3.20 24.70 0.28
CA TRP A 28 4.01 24.34 -0.89
C TRP A 28 3.13 24.03 -2.13
N LEU A 29 2.01 23.31 -1.94
CA LEU A 29 1.05 23.03 -3.00
C LEU A 29 0.37 24.27 -3.58
N ARG A 30 0.20 25.33 -2.78
CA ARG A 30 -0.43 26.59 -3.20
C ARG A 30 0.53 27.53 -3.91
N GLU A 31 1.83 27.35 -3.73
CA GLU A 31 2.85 28.23 -4.32
C GLU A 31 2.98 28.08 -5.83
N SER A 32 2.72 26.88 -6.38
CA SER A 32 2.82 26.63 -7.82
C SER A 32 1.91 25.51 -8.29
N LEU A 33 1.35 25.67 -9.48
CA LEU A 33 0.63 24.60 -10.16
C LEU A 33 1.54 23.40 -10.49
N ASP A 34 2.84 23.63 -10.71
CA ASP A 34 3.80 22.55 -10.93
C ASP A 34 3.99 21.70 -9.67
N HIS A 35 3.98 22.31 -8.48
CA HIS A 35 4.03 21.58 -7.21
C HIS A 35 2.79 20.70 -7.02
N ALA A 36 1.61 21.25 -7.29
CA ALA A 36 0.36 20.50 -7.24
C ALA A 36 0.34 19.34 -8.24
N ARG A 37 0.87 19.54 -9.45
CA ARG A 37 1.00 18.49 -10.46
C ARG A 37 1.96 17.39 -10.00
N GLN A 38 3.14 17.75 -9.49
CA GLN A 38 4.13 16.79 -8.99
C GLN A 38 3.56 15.94 -7.84
N PHE A 39 2.82 16.56 -6.94
CA PHE A 39 2.11 15.87 -5.87
C PHE A 39 1.10 14.87 -6.43
N ALA A 40 0.23 15.30 -7.34
CA ALA A 40 -0.79 14.43 -7.93
C ALA A 40 -0.18 13.23 -8.68
N GLU A 41 0.87 13.45 -9.47
CA GLU A 41 1.57 12.38 -10.19
C GLU A 41 2.16 11.35 -9.22
N THR A 42 2.74 11.81 -8.11
CA THR A 42 3.35 10.93 -7.10
C THR A 42 2.29 10.14 -6.33
N VAL A 43 1.19 10.78 -5.93
CA VAL A 43 0.07 10.12 -5.23
C VAL A 43 -0.60 9.07 -6.11
N LEU A 44 -0.86 9.39 -7.39
CA LEU A 44 -1.45 8.45 -8.34
C LEU A 44 -0.55 7.24 -8.58
N LEU A 45 0.76 7.45 -8.72
CA LEU A 45 1.71 6.34 -8.86
C LEU A 45 1.73 5.47 -7.60
N HIS A 46 1.74 6.07 -6.42
CA HIS A 46 1.74 5.34 -5.16
C HIS A 46 0.46 4.50 -4.99
N ASP A 47 -0.71 5.07 -5.28
CA ASP A 47 -1.99 4.35 -5.20
C ASP A 47 -2.03 3.17 -6.18
N ARG A 48 -1.57 3.39 -7.43
CA ARG A 48 -1.46 2.32 -8.42
C ARG A 48 -0.56 1.18 -7.96
N LEU A 49 0.64 1.50 -7.44
CA LEU A 49 1.57 0.48 -6.94
C LEU A 49 0.98 -0.28 -5.75
N ARG A 50 0.28 0.40 -4.84
CA ARG A 50 -0.39 -0.23 -3.71
C ARG A 50 -1.48 -1.21 -4.16
N VAL A 51 -2.27 -0.84 -5.16
CA VAL A 51 -3.29 -1.70 -5.76
C VAL A 51 -2.65 -2.90 -6.46
N GLU A 52 -1.59 -2.69 -7.25
CA GLU A 52 -0.88 -3.79 -7.93
C GLU A 52 -0.27 -4.78 -6.91
N MET A 53 0.34 -4.28 -5.82
CA MET A 53 0.88 -5.14 -4.76
C MET A 53 -0.21 -5.91 -3.99
N LEU A 54 -1.35 -5.29 -3.70
CA LEU A 54 -2.49 -5.95 -3.07
C LEU A 54 -3.10 -7.02 -3.98
N ALA A 55 -3.15 -6.77 -5.29
CA ALA A 55 -3.64 -7.73 -6.26
C ALA A 55 -2.75 -8.99 -6.33
N ASP A 56 -1.43 -8.82 -6.26
CA ASP A 56 -0.48 -9.94 -6.20
C ASP A 56 -0.59 -10.71 -4.88
N ASP A 57 -0.78 -10.02 -3.75
CA ASP A 57 -0.92 -10.66 -2.44
C ASP A 57 -2.22 -11.49 -2.31
N ILE A 58 -3.33 -10.99 -2.88
CA ILE A 58 -4.59 -11.74 -2.97
C ILE A 58 -4.42 -13.01 -3.82
N MET A 59 -3.70 -12.92 -4.94
CA MET A 59 -3.40 -14.09 -5.78
C MET A 59 -2.54 -15.13 -5.06
N LEU A 60 -1.55 -14.73 -4.26
CA LEU A 60 -0.71 -15.63 -3.47
C LEU A 60 -1.42 -16.27 -2.27
N GLY A 61 -2.30 -15.52 -1.59
CA GLY A 61 -3.12 -16.06 -0.48
C GLY A 61 -4.09 -17.15 -0.93
N SER A 62 -4.64 -17.03 -2.14
CA SER A 62 -5.61 -17.96 -2.73
C SER A 62 -5.05 -19.37 -3.00
N ILE A 63 -3.74 -19.52 -3.12
CA ILE A 63 -3.07 -20.80 -3.43
C ILE A 63 -2.81 -21.60 -2.13
N SER A 64 -2.72 -20.92 -0.99
CA SER A 64 -2.35 -21.54 0.29
C SER A 64 -3.51 -22.29 0.98
N GLU A 65 -4.76 -21.94 0.68
CA GLU A 65 -5.94 -22.57 1.32
C GLU A 65 -6.38 -23.89 0.66
N GLY A 66 -5.92 -24.17 -0.58
CA GLY A 66 -6.27 -25.40 -1.31
C GLY A 66 -5.46 -26.67 -0.95
N LEU A 67 -4.43 -26.56 -0.10
CA LEU A 67 -3.54 -27.69 0.25
C LEU A 67 -3.84 -28.34 1.61
N ALA A 68 -4.79 -27.81 2.39
CA ALA A 68 -5.08 -28.31 3.74
C ALA A 68 -6.17 -29.41 3.79
N GLU A 69 -6.97 -29.60 2.73
CA GLU A 69 -8.14 -30.49 2.79
C GLU A 69 -7.92 -31.94 2.32
N ASP A 70 -6.78 -32.27 1.67
CA ASP A 70 -6.59 -33.61 1.06
C ASP A 70 -6.09 -34.71 2.03
N HIS A 71 -5.69 -34.37 3.27
CA HIS A 71 -5.03 -35.34 4.16
C HIS A 71 -5.93 -36.04 5.19
N ALA A 72 -7.24 -35.82 5.22
CA ALA A 72 -8.12 -36.30 6.30
C ALA A 72 -9.12 -37.44 5.94
N LYS A 73 -8.79 -38.34 4.99
CA LYS A 73 -9.65 -39.52 4.76
C LYS A 73 -8.89 -40.80 4.41
N ALA A 74 -8.12 -41.33 5.36
CA ALA A 74 -7.69 -42.72 5.31
C ALA A 74 -8.88 -43.64 5.68
N PRO A 75 -9.29 -44.59 4.81
CA PRO A 75 -10.36 -45.52 5.16
C PRO A 75 -9.87 -46.55 6.19
N ARG A 76 -10.61 -46.70 7.29
CA ARG A 76 -10.45 -47.82 8.23
C ARG A 76 -10.62 -49.11 7.44
N ARG A 77 -9.59 -49.96 7.42
CA ARG A 77 -9.71 -51.34 6.98
C ARG A 77 -10.51 -52.10 8.04
N GLU A 78 -11.66 -52.63 7.63
CA GLU A 78 -12.35 -53.68 8.37
C GLU A 78 -11.48 -54.93 8.29
N GLU A 79 -10.99 -55.38 9.44
CA GLU A 79 -10.36 -56.69 9.59
C GLU A 79 -11.46 -57.70 9.94
N GLY A 80 -11.62 -58.71 9.09
CA GLY A 80 -12.42 -59.91 9.33
C GLY A 80 -11.51 -61.12 9.54
#